data_AF-A0A1D2VD29-F1
#
_entry.id   AF-A0A1D2VD29-F1
#
_cell.length_a   1.000
_cell.length_b   1.000
_cell.length_c   1.000
_cell.angle_alpha   90.00
_cell.angle_beta   90.00
_cell.angle_gamma   90.00
#
_symmetry.space_group_name_H-M   'P 1'
#
loop_
_entity.id
_entity.type
_entity.pdbx_description
1 polymer ?
#
loop_
_entity_poly.entity_id
_entity_poly.type
_entity_poly.pdbx_seq_one_letter_code
_entity_poly.pdbx_strand_id
1 'polypeptide(L)'
;NRRPHNRYEAKRQQIQSSLTTKARLKKQYFKLLEKEGLKVPERKKDVFSNNKSLNSGKEKTKGTKNMQQEKQREKLEQQQQQQKEKQHQRKARAETRRKNKKAVGKKTSRGQPLMAPRISCLLEKIE
;
A
#
# COMPACT_ATOMS: atom_id res chain seq x y z
N ASN A 1 -9.48 5.15 -9.07
CA ASN A 1 -8.34 6.00 -9.47
C ASN A 1 -8.36 6.20 -10.98
N ARG A 2 -8.96 7.31 -11.45
CA ARG A 2 -8.91 7.68 -12.88
C ARG A 2 -7.48 8.18 -13.18
N ARG A 3 -6.85 7.61 -14.20
CA ARG A 3 -5.56 8.10 -14.69
C ARG A 3 -5.80 9.45 -15.41
N PRO A 4 -4.96 10.47 -15.20
CA PRO A 4 -5.09 11.73 -15.92
C PRO A 4 -4.94 11.47 -17.42
N HIS A 5 -5.87 12.00 -18.22
CA HIS A 5 -5.95 11.73 -19.65
C HIS A 5 -4.92 12.57 -20.43
N ASN A 6 -4.51 13.72 -19.89
CA ASN A 6 -3.56 14.65 -20.49
C ASN A 6 -2.29 14.82 -19.63
N ARG A 7 -1.13 14.94 -20.29
CA ARG A 7 0.18 15.20 -19.67
C ARG A 7 0.20 16.45 -18.81
N TYR A 8 -0.54 17.49 -19.20
CA TYR A 8 -0.66 18.72 -18.42
C TYR A 8 -1.33 18.48 -17.06
N GLU A 9 -2.43 17.72 -17.05
CA GLU A 9 -3.13 17.37 -15.81
C GLU A 9 -2.28 16.49 -14.89
N ALA A 10 -1.55 15.53 -15.47
CA ALA A 10 -0.62 14.70 -14.70
C ALA A 10 0.46 15.54 -14.00
N LYS A 11 1.08 16.48 -14.74
CA LYS A 11 2.07 17.41 -14.17
C LYS A 11 1.44 18.33 -13.12
N ARG A 12 0.25 18.87 -13.36
CA ARG A 12 -0.46 19.70 -12.39
C ARG A 12 -0.75 18.94 -11.09
N GLN A 13 -1.19 17.68 -11.18
CA GLN A 13 -1.41 16.82 -10.02
C GLN A 13 -0.10 16.54 -9.26
N GLN A 14 1.00 16.30 -9.98
CA GLN A 14 2.33 16.13 -9.37
C GLN A 14 2.81 17.40 -8.65
N ILE A 15 2.60 18.57 -9.26
CA ILE A 15 2.95 19.85 -8.63
C ILE A 15 2.12 20.02 -7.34
N GLN A 16 0.81 19.83 -7.40
CA GLN A 16 -0.06 19.92 -6.22
C GLN A 16 0.33 18.91 -5.13
N SER A 17 0.66 17.67 -5.48
CA SER A 17 1.08 16.65 -4.51
C SER A 17 2.44 16.98 -3.89
N SER A 18 3.38 17.53 -4.67
CA SER A 18 4.68 17.96 -4.16
C SER A 18 4.55 19.15 -3.21
N LEU A 19 3.71 20.14 -3.54
CA LEU A 19 3.45 21.32 -2.70
C LEU A 19 2.78 20.95 -1.38
N THR A 20 1.79 20.06 -1.41
CA THR A 20 1.11 19.58 -0.20
C THR A 20 2.06 18.76 0.67
N THR A 21 2.89 17.89 0.08
CA THR A 21 3.95 17.16 0.80
C THR A 21 4.93 18.11 1.47
N LYS A 22 5.44 19.10 0.73
CA LYS A 22 6.36 20.12 1.24
C LYS A 22 5.76 20.91 2.41
N ALA A 23 4.50 21.33 2.30
CA ALA A 23 3.80 22.03 3.38
C ALA A 23 3.63 21.16 4.64
N ARG A 24 3.34 19.86 4.46
CA ARG A 24 3.23 18.90 5.56
C ARG A 24 4.57 18.70 6.27
N LEU A 25 5.64 18.50 5.51
CA LEU A 25 7.00 18.37 6.05
C LEU A 25 7.42 19.63 6.81
N LYS A 26 7.18 20.82 6.24
CA LYS A 26 7.44 22.09 6.92
C LYS A 26 6.73 22.19 8.27
N LYS A 27 5.47 21.77 8.35
CA LYS A 27 4.70 21.75 9.61
C LYS A 27 5.27 20.74 10.61
N GLN A 28 5.69 19.56 10.16
CA GLN A 28 6.31 18.55 11.03
C GLN A 28 7.65 19.04 11.58
N TYR A 29 8.47 19.66 10.72
CA TYR A 29 9.75 20.24 11.10
C TYR A 29 9.60 21.31 12.19
N PHE A 30 8.67 22.26 12.02
CA PHE A 30 8.44 23.27 13.06
C PHE A 30 7.97 22.69 14.39
N LYS A 31 7.16 21.63 14.38
CA LYS A 31 6.78 20.93 15.62
C LYS A 31 7.96 20.24 16.30
N LEU A 32 8.94 19.76 15.54
CA LEU A 32 10.16 19.17 16.10
C LEU A 32 11.04 20.26 16.73
N LEU A 33 11.22 21.38 16.04
CA LEU A 33 11.94 22.54 16.59
C LEU A 33 11.32 23.03 17.90
N GLU A 34 9.98 23.15 17.97
CA GLU A 34 9.26 23.51 19.20
C GLU A 34 9.52 22.52 20.34
N LYS A 35 9.61 21.22 20.04
CA LYS A 35 9.89 20.17 21.03
C LYS A 35 11.34 20.18 21.51
N GLU A 36 12.27 20.50 20.63
CA GLU A 36 13.70 20.58 20.92
C GLU A 36 14.08 21.92 21.59
N GLY A 37 13.12 22.82 21.81
CA GLY A 37 13.34 24.13 22.43
C GLY A 37 14.10 25.12 21.53
N LEU A 38 14.24 24.80 20.24
CA LEU A 38 14.95 25.63 19.27
C LEU A 38 14.03 26.73 18.72
N LYS A 39 14.61 27.92 18.47
CA LYS A 39 13.85 29.08 17.99
C LYS A 39 13.25 28.80 16.61
N VAL A 40 11.91 28.83 16.53
CA VAL A 40 11.19 28.72 15.26
C VAL A 40 11.43 29.99 14.43
N PRO A 41 11.82 29.88 13.15
CA PRO A 41 12.00 31.05 12.29
C PRO A 41 10.69 31.85 12.19
N GLU A 42 10.75 33.13 12.57
CA GLU A 42 9.60 34.03 12.49
C GLU A 42 9.17 34.21 11.03
N ARG A 43 7.86 34.14 10.79
CA ARG A 43 7.29 34.37 9.46
C ARG A 43 7.53 35.84 9.10
N LYS A 44 8.38 36.10 8.10
CA LYS A 44 8.41 37.41 7.44
C LYS A 44 7.00 37.68 6.90
N LYS A 45 6.38 38.76 7.36
CA LYS A 45 5.07 39.21 6.89
C LYS A 45 5.27 39.81 5.51
N ASP A 46 5.26 38.97 4.48
CA ASP A 46 5.27 39.46 3.11
C ASP A 46 3.94 40.18 2.83
N VAL A 47 4.04 41.38 2.25
CA VAL A 47 3.00 42.43 2.15
C VAL A 47 1.82 42.06 1.23
N PHE A 48 1.73 40.83 0.71
CA PHE A 48 0.63 40.38 -0.13
C PHE A 48 -0.47 39.69 0.70
N SER A 49 -1.08 40.44 1.61
CA SER A 49 -2.33 40.06 2.26
C SER A 49 -3.50 40.53 1.40
N ASN A 50 -4.02 39.65 0.54
CA ASN A 50 -5.40 39.77 0.10
C ASN A 50 -6.11 38.42 0.17
N ASN A 51 -7.10 38.38 1.08
CA ASN A 51 -8.28 37.52 1.10
C ASN A 51 -8.07 36.00 1.26
N LYS A 52 -8.12 35.55 2.52
CA LYS A 52 -9.18 34.62 2.94
C LYS A 52 -9.35 34.60 4.46
N SER A 53 -10.30 35.41 4.93
CA SER A 53 -11.06 35.08 6.13
C SER A 53 -11.77 33.73 5.88
N LEU A 54 -11.68 32.83 6.85
CA LEU A 54 -12.63 31.75 7.16
C LEU A 54 -12.08 31.00 8.38
N ASN A 55 -12.00 31.72 9.50
CA ASN A 55 -11.96 31.13 10.83
C ASN A 55 -13.41 31.09 11.35
N SER A 56 -14.17 30.09 10.93
CA SER A 56 -15.40 29.69 11.61
C SER A 56 -15.62 28.19 11.38
N GLY A 57 -15.29 27.38 12.38
CA GLY A 57 -15.45 25.93 12.29
C GLY A 57 -14.48 25.12 13.13
N LYS A 58 -14.15 25.58 14.34
CA LYS A 58 -13.25 24.88 15.27
C LYS A 58 -13.97 24.13 16.38
N GLU A 59 -15.20 23.64 16.20
CA GLU A 59 -15.89 22.92 17.30
C GLU A 59 -16.52 21.55 16.97
N LYS A 60 -16.44 21.01 15.74
CA LYS A 60 -17.10 19.72 15.41
C LYS A 60 -16.19 18.60 14.89
N THR A 61 -14.97 18.41 15.41
CA THR A 61 -14.03 17.39 14.85
C THR A 61 -13.25 16.55 15.86
N LYS A 62 -13.75 16.34 17.09
CA LYS A 62 -13.17 15.33 18.00
C LYS A 62 -13.76 13.93 17.76
N GLY A 63 -15.09 13.81 17.57
CA GLY A 63 -15.74 12.51 17.32
C GLY A 63 -15.40 11.86 15.97
N THR A 64 -15.26 12.64 14.91
CA THR A 64 -14.97 12.11 13.56
C THR A 64 -13.52 11.65 13.37
N LYS A 65 -12.57 12.17 14.16
CA LYS A 65 -11.16 11.74 14.10
C LYS A 65 -10.97 10.33 14.64
N ASN A 66 -11.68 9.95 15.70
CA ASN A 66 -11.59 8.62 16.29
C ASN A 66 -12.17 7.57 15.33
N MET A 67 -13.33 7.85 14.74
CA MET A 67 -13.96 6.98 13.74
C MET A 67 -13.11 6.80 12.46
N GLN A 68 -12.37 7.84 12.05
CA GLN A 68 -11.45 7.73 10.91
C GLN A 68 -10.18 6.93 11.24
N GLN A 69 -9.69 7.00 12.48
CA GLN A 69 -8.54 6.20 12.92
C GLN A 69 -8.90 4.72 13.03
N GLU A 70 -10.09 4.40 13.53
CA GLU A 70 -10.57 3.03 13.66
C GLU A 70 -10.75 2.37 12.27
N LYS A 71 -11.38 3.07 11.32
CA LYS A 71 -11.49 2.62 9.93
C LYS A 71 -10.14 2.45 9.23
N GLN A 72 -9.11 3.21 9.63
CA GLN A 72 -7.75 3.03 9.10
C GLN A 72 -7.06 1.80 9.69
N ARG A 73 -7.25 1.53 10.99
CA ARG A 73 -6.73 0.33 11.65
C ARG A 73 -7.36 -0.93 11.08
N GLU A 74 -8.68 -0.95 10.94
CA GLU A 74 -9.42 -2.08 10.38
C GLU A 74 -8.96 -2.40 8.95
N LYS A 75 -8.79 -1.37 8.10
CA LYS A 75 -8.25 -1.54 6.74
C LYS A 75 -6.83 -2.07 6.73
N LEU A 76 -5.98 -1.64 7.66
CA LEU A 76 -4.61 -2.10 7.76
C LEU A 76 -4.56 -3.57 8.19
N GLU A 77 -5.38 -3.97 9.15
CA GLU A 77 -5.51 -5.35 9.62
C GLU A 77 -6.03 -6.27 8.52
N GLN A 78 -7.09 -5.87 7.80
CA GLN A 78 -7.59 -6.61 6.65
C GLN A 78 -6.51 -6.79 5.56
N GLN A 79 -5.75 -5.74 5.27
CA GLN A 79 -4.64 -5.85 4.30
C GLN A 79 -3.54 -6.79 4.77
N GLN A 80 -3.16 -6.74 6.05
CA GLN A 80 -2.17 -7.67 6.61
C GLN A 80 -2.67 -9.11 6.55
N GLN A 81 -3.92 -9.35 6.89
CA GLN A 81 -4.51 -10.69 6.86
C GLN A 81 -4.53 -11.25 5.43
N GLN A 82 -4.98 -10.46 4.45
CA GLN A 82 -4.95 -10.85 3.04
C GLN A 82 -3.53 -11.13 2.54
N GLN A 83 -2.53 -10.36 2.99
CA GLN A 83 -1.14 -10.61 2.62
C GLN A 83 -0.62 -11.91 3.22
N LYS A 84 -0.91 -12.19 4.49
CA LYS A 84 -0.54 -13.45 5.15
C LYS A 84 -1.16 -14.65 4.44
N GLU A 85 -2.46 -14.57 4.12
CA GLU A 85 -3.17 -15.63 3.42
C GLU A 85 -2.59 -15.87 2.02
N LYS A 86 -2.34 -14.80 1.24
CA LYS A 86 -1.68 -14.91 -0.07
C LYS A 86 -0.30 -15.54 0.04
N GLN A 87 0.50 -15.18 1.05
CA GLN A 87 1.81 -15.81 1.27
C GLN A 87 1.67 -17.29 1.60
N HIS A 88 0.72 -17.67 2.46
CA HIS A 88 0.46 -19.06 2.81
C HIS A 88 0.06 -19.88 1.57
N GLN A 89 -0.90 -19.38 0.78
CA GLN A 89 -1.33 -20.02 -0.47
C GLN A 89 -0.17 -20.16 -1.47
N ARG A 90 0.69 -19.14 -1.60
CA ARG A 90 1.89 -19.22 -2.47
C ARG A 90 2.88 -20.29 -1.99
N LYS A 91 3.11 -20.38 -0.68
CA LYS A 91 3.99 -21.41 -0.09
C LYS A 91 3.43 -22.81 -0.32
N ALA A 92 2.15 -23.03 -0.03
CA ALA A 92 1.48 -24.31 -0.25
C ALA A 92 1.55 -24.74 -1.73
N ARG A 93 1.22 -23.83 -2.67
CA ARG A 93 1.33 -24.10 -4.12
C ARG A 93 2.77 -24.38 -4.58
N ALA A 94 3.76 -23.72 -4.00
CA ALA A 94 5.16 -23.97 -4.33
C ALA A 94 5.60 -25.36 -3.84
N GLU A 95 5.15 -25.77 -2.66
CA GLU A 95 5.45 -27.07 -2.10
C GLU A 95 4.81 -28.22 -2.90
N THR A 96 3.53 -28.09 -3.27
CA THR A 96 2.85 -29.07 -4.13
C THR A 96 3.54 -29.17 -5.49
N ARG A 97 3.89 -28.03 -6.11
CA ARG A 97 4.67 -28.02 -7.36
C ARG A 97 6.01 -28.75 -7.22
N ARG A 98 6.71 -28.58 -6.09
CA ARG A 98 8.00 -29.25 -5.84
C ARG A 98 7.82 -30.77 -5.68
N LYS A 99 6.79 -31.21 -4.95
CA LYS A 99 6.41 -32.62 -4.81
C LYS A 99 6.06 -33.24 -6.16
N ASN A 100 5.22 -32.57 -6.95
CA ASN A 100 4.80 -33.03 -8.28
C ASN A 100 5.98 -33.10 -9.25
N LYS A 101 6.89 -32.10 -9.24
CA LYS A 101 8.10 -32.14 -10.06
C LYS A 101 8.98 -33.36 -9.75
N LYS A 102 9.15 -33.69 -8.45
CA LYS A 102 9.90 -34.88 -8.04
C LYS A 102 9.21 -36.18 -8.47
N ALA A 103 7.88 -36.25 -8.35
CA ALA A 103 7.12 -37.44 -8.72
C ALA A 103 7.14 -37.70 -10.24
N VAL A 104 6.90 -36.67 -11.05
CA VAL A 104 6.87 -36.75 -12.52
C VAL A 104 8.28 -36.97 -13.11
N GLY A 105 9.33 -36.55 -12.40
CA GLY A 105 10.72 -36.76 -12.80
C GLY A 105 11.24 -38.18 -12.60
N LYS A 106 10.50 -39.07 -11.91
CA LYS A 106 10.90 -40.46 -11.71
C LYS A 106 10.84 -41.23 -13.04
N LYS A 107 11.85 -42.07 -13.26
CA LYS A 107 11.97 -42.93 -14.46
C LYS A 107 11.99 -44.39 -14.06
N THR A 108 11.55 -45.27 -14.95
CA THR A 108 11.69 -46.71 -14.83
C THR A 108 13.15 -47.14 -15.06
N SER A 109 13.49 -48.39 -14.78
CA SER A 109 14.83 -48.94 -14.99
C SER A 109 15.36 -48.71 -16.42
N ARG A 110 14.48 -48.75 -17.43
CA ARG A 110 14.80 -48.48 -18.85
C ARG A 110 14.77 -46.99 -19.24
N GLY A 111 14.61 -46.08 -18.29
CA GLY A 111 14.63 -44.63 -18.51
C GLY A 111 13.32 -44.01 -19.00
N GLN A 112 12.26 -44.79 -19.19
CA GLN A 112 10.93 -44.27 -19.52
C GLN A 112 10.35 -43.50 -18.32
N PRO A 113 9.59 -42.41 -18.53
CA PRO A 113 8.94 -41.72 -17.42
C PRO A 113 7.96 -42.65 -16.70
N LEU A 114 7.98 -42.65 -15.36
CA LEU A 114 7.08 -43.47 -14.57
C LEU A 114 5.63 -43.00 -14.81
N MET A 115 4.79 -43.88 -15.35
CA MET A 115 3.46 -43.51 -15.83
C MET A 115 2.45 -43.22 -14.70
N ALA A 116 2.52 -43.91 -13.57
CA ALA A 116 1.52 -43.78 -12.50
C ALA A 116 1.31 -42.33 -12.00
N PRO A 117 2.35 -41.55 -11.64
CA PRO A 117 2.17 -40.13 -11.27
C PRO A 117 1.64 -39.24 -12.40
N ARG A 118 1.83 -39.64 -13.67
CA ARG A 118 1.49 -38.85 -14.84
C ARG A 118 0.05 -39.11 -15.30
N ILE A 119 -0.43 -40.34 -15.14
CA ILE A 119 -1.82 -40.73 -15.39
C ILE A 119 -2.74 -40.03 -14.38
N SER A 120 -2.42 -40.02 -13.08
CA SER A 120 -3.25 -39.34 -12.07
C SER A 120 -3.45 -37.85 -12.38
N CYS A 121 -2.40 -37.12 -12.76
CA CYS A 121 -2.51 -35.72 -13.18
C CYS A 121 -3.28 -35.53 -14.50
N LEU A 122 -3.40 -36.57 -15.34
CA LEU A 122 -4.18 -36.52 -16.57
C LEU A 122 -5.67 -36.71 -16.26
N LEU A 123 -6.00 -37.65 -15.37
CA LEU A 123 -7.36 -37.95 -14.93
C LEU A 123 -7.98 -36.75 -14.20
N GLU A 124 -7.24 -36.10 -13.29
CA GLU A 124 -7.67 -34.87 -12.58
C GLU A 124 -8.03 -33.68 -13.51
N LYS A 125 -7.65 -33.72 -14.79
CA LYS A 125 -7.94 -32.65 -15.78
C LYS A 125 -9.08 -32.99 -16.73
N ILE A 126 -9.49 -34.25 -16.75
CA ILE A 126 -10.57 -34.75 -17.60
C ILE A 126 -11.90 -34.71 -16.83
N GLU A 127 -11.85 -34.87 -15.50
CA GLU A 127 -12.94 -34.53 -14.58
C GLU A 127 -13.13 -33.00 -14.44
#